data_AF-D3AVA2-F1
#
_entry.id   AF-D3AVA2-F1
#
_cell.length_a   1.000
_cell.length_b   1.000
_cell.length_c   1.000
_cell.angle_alpha   90.00
_cell.angle_beta   90.00
_cell.angle_gamma   90.00
#
_symmetry.space_group_name_H-M   'P 1'
#
loop_
_entity.id
_entity.type
_entity.pdbx_description
1 polymer ?
#
loop_
_entity_poly.entity_id
_entity_poly.type
_entity_poly.pdbx_seq_one_letter_code
_entity_poly.pdbx_strand_id
1 'polypeptide(L)'
;GSSSVDESMLTGESIPVEKQAGDALIGGSMNYNGAMEMEVTHTGGDTTLSKIIKMIEDAQGKKAPISKLADKVAGYFVPTVMGIAVAAALLWWLLGGKELSFVLTIFVAVLVIACPCALGLATPTAIMVGTGLGAGHGILIKSGEALETAHKVDTVVFDKTGTITEGKPKVTDIVVLDQAETS
;
A
#
# COMPACT_ATOMS: atom_id res chain seq x y z
N GLY A 1 23.64 31.02 14.87
CA GLY A 1 24.23 30.14 15.90
C GLY A 1 24.73 28.85 15.25
N SER A 2 25.29 27.95 16.03
CA SER A 2 25.62 26.57 15.63
C SER A 2 25.00 25.60 16.63
N SER A 3 24.44 24.49 16.16
CA SER A 3 23.85 23.45 17.01
C SER A 3 23.82 22.12 16.26
N SER A 4 23.65 21.04 17.01
CA SER A 4 23.34 19.72 16.47
C SER A 4 21.84 19.50 16.37
N VAL A 5 21.40 18.97 15.22
CA VAL A 5 19.98 18.75 14.90
C VAL A 5 19.74 17.29 14.56
N ASP A 6 18.73 16.69 15.19
CA ASP A 6 18.21 15.37 14.86
C ASP A 6 17.24 15.44 13.68
N GLU A 7 17.64 14.87 12.55
CA GLU A 7 16.80 14.73 11.36
C GLU A 7 16.31 13.28 11.16
N SER A 8 16.45 12.39 12.16
CA SER A 8 16.15 10.95 12.06
C SER A 8 14.71 10.65 11.67
N MET A 9 13.75 11.44 12.14
CA MET A 9 12.32 11.29 11.82
C MET A 9 11.99 11.48 10.33
N LEU A 10 12.86 12.16 9.57
CA LEU A 10 12.63 12.48 8.16
C LEU A 10 13.65 11.83 7.23
N THR A 11 14.90 11.69 7.66
CA THR A 11 16.00 11.13 6.86
C THR A 11 16.30 9.66 7.17
N GLY A 12 15.90 9.17 8.35
CA GLY A 12 16.27 7.84 8.84
C GLY A 12 17.70 7.74 9.39
N GLU A 13 18.53 8.76 9.22
CA GLU A 13 19.90 8.79 9.76
C GLU A 13 19.87 9.04 11.27
N SER A 14 20.47 8.14 12.05
CA SER A 14 20.42 8.19 13.52
C SER A 14 21.46 9.12 14.15
N ILE A 15 22.40 9.65 13.36
CA ILE A 15 23.47 10.53 13.84
C ILE A 15 23.01 11.97 13.68
N PRO A 16 23.00 12.78 14.76
CA PRO A 16 22.66 14.19 14.67
C PRO A 16 23.63 14.94 13.76
N VAL A 17 23.09 15.86 12.95
CA VAL A 17 23.87 16.63 11.99
C VAL A 17 24.21 17.99 12.59
N GLU A 18 25.50 18.36 12.55
CA GLU A 18 25.96 19.70 12.92
C GLU A 18 25.49 20.73 11.88
N LYS A 19 24.86 21.81 12.34
CA LYS A 19 24.34 22.88 11.49
C LYS A 19 25.01 24.21 11.84
N GLN A 20 25.40 24.94 10.80
CA GLN A 20 26.01 26.26 10.89
C GLN A 20 25.16 27.32 10.18
N ALA A 21 25.57 28.58 10.29
CA ALA A 21 24.88 29.68 9.63
C ALA A 21 24.89 29.50 8.10
N GLY A 22 23.70 29.51 7.50
CA GLY A 22 23.51 29.29 6.06
C GLY A 22 23.09 27.87 5.68
N ASP A 23 23.16 26.91 6.59
CA ASP A 23 22.70 25.55 6.33
C ASP A 23 21.17 25.46 6.34
N ALA A 24 20.63 24.62 5.45
CA ALA A 24 19.20 24.35 5.41
C ALA A 24 18.76 23.50 6.62
N LEU A 25 17.64 23.91 7.22
CA LEU A 25 16.97 23.21 8.31
C LEU A 25 15.65 22.64 7.81
N ILE A 26 15.36 21.39 8.20
CA ILE A 26 14.10 20.74 7.85
C ILE A 26 13.11 20.94 9.01
N GLY A 27 11.91 21.45 8.68
CA GLY A 27 10.84 21.61 9.66
C GLY A 27 10.37 20.25 10.18
N GLY A 28 10.36 20.09 11.51
CA GLY A 28 10.04 18.82 12.20
C GLY A 28 11.26 18.12 12.82
N SER A 29 12.47 18.58 12.53
CA SER A 29 13.71 18.11 13.16
C SER A 29 13.85 18.63 14.60
N MET A 30 14.57 17.90 15.46
CA MET A 30 14.75 18.24 16.87
C MET A 30 16.10 18.93 17.10
N ASN A 31 16.08 20.15 17.62
CA ASN A 31 17.30 20.84 18.02
C ASN A 31 17.78 20.31 19.37
N TYR A 32 19.05 19.91 19.48
CA TYR A 32 19.63 19.44 20.74
C TYR A 32 20.39 20.55 21.48
N ASN A 33 21.61 20.86 21.03
CA ASN A 33 22.57 21.61 21.82
C ASN A 33 22.85 22.99 21.24
N GLY A 34 22.11 24.00 21.71
CA GLY A 34 22.38 25.39 21.41
C GLY A 34 21.13 26.17 21.03
N ALA A 35 21.17 27.49 21.26
CA ALA A 35 20.16 28.39 20.75
C ALA A 35 20.51 28.79 19.30
N MET A 36 19.52 28.68 18.42
CA MET A 36 19.66 29.07 17.02
C MET A 36 18.50 30.00 16.65
N GLU A 37 18.83 31.08 15.95
CA GLU A 37 17.85 31.81 15.16
C GLU A 37 17.85 31.23 13.76
N MET A 38 16.65 31.09 13.19
CA MET A 38 16.44 30.49 11.87
C MET A 38 15.56 31.39 11.03
N GLU A 39 15.86 31.47 9.74
CA GLU A 39 15.00 32.14 8.76
C GLU A 39 14.02 31.13 8.17
N VAL A 40 12.73 31.47 8.21
CA VAL A 40 11.69 30.61 7.67
C VAL A 40 11.62 30.79 6.15
N THR A 41 12.10 29.80 5.39
CA THR A 41 12.09 29.84 3.93
C THR A 41 10.79 29.31 3.31
N HIS A 42 10.14 28.35 3.96
CA HIS A 42 8.91 27.70 3.49
C HIS A 42 7.92 27.50 4.64
N THR A 43 6.62 27.71 4.40
CA THR A 43 5.56 27.54 5.40
C THR A 43 4.39 26.74 4.86
N GLY A 44 3.59 26.16 5.76
CA GLY A 44 2.38 25.43 5.41
C GLY A 44 2.62 24.30 4.41
N GLY A 45 1.89 24.35 3.29
CA GLY A 45 1.88 23.30 2.25
C GLY A 45 3.19 23.13 1.48
N ASP A 46 4.10 24.11 1.54
CA ASP A 46 5.39 24.05 0.85
C ASP A 46 6.52 23.41 1.67
N THR A 47 6.24 23.02 2.92
CA THR A 47 7.19 22.32 3.77
C THR A 47 7.50 20.91 3.26
N THR A 48 8.68 20.39 3.59
CA THR A 48 9.08 19.01 3.27
C THR A 48 8.07 18.00 3.80
N LEU A 49 7.56 18.19 5.02
CA LEU A 49 6.56 17.32 5.62
C LEU A 49 5.23 17.34 4.84
N SER A 50 4.74 18.51 4.45
CA SER A 50 3.52 18.62 3.63
C SER A 50 3.66 17.97 2.26
N LYS A 51 4.84 18.06 1.63
CA LYS A 51 5.13 17.34 0.38
C LYS A 51 5.11 15.82 0.58
N ILE A 52 5.65 15.32 1.70
CA ILE A 52 5.58 13.89 2.06
C ILE A 52 4.13 13.46 2.27
N ILE A 53 3.35 14.21 3.02
CA ILE A 53 1.92 13.92 3.26
C ILE A 53 1.16 13.87 1.95
N LYS A 54 1.37 14.86 1.06
CA LYS A 54 0.73 14.90 -0.26
C LYS A 54 1.11 13.71 -1.14
N MET A 55 2.39 13.31 -1.13
CA MET A 55 2.82 12.09 -1.83
C MET A 55 2.16 10.82 -1.26
N ILE A 56 1.96 10.76 0.06
CA ILE A 56 1.24 9.64 0.71
C ILE A 56 -0.24 9.65 0.32
N GLU A 57 -0.90 10.80 0.32
CA GLU A 57 -2.30 10.94 -0.10
C GLU A 57 -2.49 10.56 -1.58
N ASP A 58 -1.60 11.05 -2.47
CA ASP A 58 -1.58 10.71 -3.89
C ASP A 58 -1.36 9.20 -4.13
N ALA A 59 -0.62 8.54 -3.24
CA ALA A 59 -0.41 7.09 -3.27
C ALA A 59 -1.62 6.30 -2.72
N GLN A 60 -2.27 6.78 -1.66
CA GLN A 60 -3.43 6.12 -1.02
C GLN A 60 -4.74 6.24 -1.83
N GLY A 61 -4.83 7.17 -2.78
CA GLY A 61 -6.02 7.38 -3.60
C GLY A 61 -6.30 6.34 -4.69
N LYS A 62 -5.49 5.27 -4.82
CA LYS A 62 -5.65 4.28 -5.89
C LYS A 62 -6.45 3.07 -5.41
N LYS A 63 -7.48 2.70 -6.17
CA LYS A 63 -8.28 1.49 -5.92
C LYS A 63 -7.41 0.24 -6.04
N ALA A 64 -7.55 -0.66 -5.09
CA ALA A 64 -6.92 -1.97 -5.09
C ALA A 64 -7.16 -2.73 -6.42
N PRO A 65 -6.13 -3.32 -7.02
CA PRO A 65 -6.16 -3.86 -8.38
C PRO A 65 -7.12 -5.06 -8.58
N ILE A 66 -7.49 -5.83 -7.56
CA ILE A 66 -8.41 -6.98 -7.73
C ILE A 66 -9.88 -6.61 -7.89
N SER A 67 -10.32 -5.44 -7.41
CA SER A 67 -11.71 -4.97 -7.68
C SER A 67 -11.94 -4.95 -9.19
N LYS A 68 -10.89 -4.60 -9.96
CA LYS A 68 -10.92 -4.60 -11.43
C LYS A 68 -11.05 -6.00 -12.03
N LEU A 69 -10.57 -7.06 -11.37
CA LEU A 69 -10.72 -8.44 -11.87
C LEU A 69 -12.16 -8.91 -11.72
N ALA A 70 -12.77 -8.71 -10.55
CA ALA A 70 -14.18 -9.01 -10.34
C ALA A 70 -15.07 -8.20 -11.29
N ASP A 71 -14.79 -6.90 -11.44
CA ASP A 71 -15.50 -6.00 -12.36
C ASP A 71 -15.32 -6.44 -13.83
N LYS A 72 -14.13 -6.91 -14.22
CA LYS A 72 -13.86 -7.42 -15.57
C LYS A 72 -14.62 -8.72 -15.84
N VAL A 73 -14.62 -9.65 -14.89
CA VAL A 73 -15.39 -10.90 -15.00
C VAL A 73 -16.87 -10.59 -15.11
N ALA A 74 -17.41 -9.71 -14.26
CA ALA A 74 -18.80 -9.25 -14.36
C ALA A 74 -19.10 -8.57 -15.71
N GLY A 75 -18.16 -7.76 -16.21
CA GLY A 75 -18.26 -7.07 -17.49
C GLY A 75 -18.39 -7.99 -18.71
N TYR A 76 -17.82 -9.20 -18.66
CA TYR A 76 -18.02 -10.22 -19.71
C TYR A 76 -19.19 -11.16 -19.39
N PHE A 77 -19.40 -11.50 -18.12
CA PHE A 77 -20.38 -12.47 -17.69
C PHE A 77 -21.82 -11.98 -17.90
N VAL A 78 -22.11 -10.73 -17.51
CA VAL A 78 -23.45 -10.13 -17.64
C VAL A 78 -23.96 -10.10 -19.10
N PRO A 79 -23.21 -9.56 -20.09
CA PRO A 79 -23.69 -9.55 -21.48
C PRO A 79 -23.79 -10.96 -22.07
N THR A 80 -22.93 -11.90 -21.68
CA THR A 80 -22.98 -13.30 -22.14
C THR A 80 -24.27 -13.98 -21.67
N VAL A 81 -24.58 -13.88 -20.37
CA VAL A 81 -25.80 -14.46 -19.79
C VAL A 81 -27.05 -13.81 -20.38
N MET A 82 -27.03 -12.48 -20.58
CA MET A 82 -28.14 -11.77 -21.22
C MET A 82 -28.37 -12.27 -22.65
N GLY A 83 -27.31 -12.49 -23.43
CA GLY A 83 -27.38 -13.07 -24.76
C GLY A 83 -27.98 -14.48 -24.76
N ILE A 84 -27.55 -15.34 -23.83
CA ILE A 84 -28.09 -16.69 -23.67
C ILE A 84 -29.57 -16.66 -23.29
N ALA A 85 -29.96 -15.79 -22.35
CA ALA A 85 -31.35 -15.66 -21.92
C ALA A 85 -32.27 -15.24 -23.07
N VAL A 86 -31.86 -14.25 -23.87
CA VAL A 86 -32.60 -13.81 -25.06
C VAL A 86 -32.64 -14.90 -26.13
N ALA A 87 -31.52 -15.58 -26.40
CA ALA A 87 -31.49 -16.67 -27.37
C ALA A 87 -32.41 -17.83 -26.97
N ALA A 88 -32.40 -18.23 -25.70
CA ALA A 88 -33.27 -19.28 -25.17
C ALA A 88 -34.75 -18.88 -25.26
N ALA A 89 -35.08 -17.61 -24.98
CA ALA A 89 -36.43 -17.10 -25.11
C ALA A 89 -36.91 -17.10 -26.58
N LEU A 90 -36.08 -16.65 -27.51
CA LEU A 90 -36.39 -16.63 -28.95
C LEU A 90 -36.52 -18.04 -29.54
N LEU A 91 -35.68 -19.00 -29.12
CA LEU A 91 -35.78 -20.40 -29.53
C LEU A 91 -37.13 -21.00 -29.14
N TRP A 92 -37.56 -20.82 -27.88
CA TRP A 92 -38.84 -21.35 -27.40
C TRP A 92 -40.06 -20.65 -28.00
N TRP A 93 -39.93 -19.36 -28.34
CA TRP A 93 -40.97 -18.62 -29.05
C TRP A 93 -41.12 -19.10 -30.50
N LEU A 94 -40.02 -19.14 -31.26
CA LEU A 94 -40.03 -19.35 -32.71
C LEU A 94 -40.19 -20.83 -33.10
N LEU A 95 -39.54 -21.75 -32.38
CA LEU A 95 -39.55 -23.19 -32.70
C LEU A 95 -40.56 -23.97 -31.85
N GLY A 96 -40.89 -23.47 -30.66
CA GLY A 96 -41.76 -24.15 -29.71
C GLY A 96 -43.25 -23.77 -29.78
N GLY A 97 -43.60 -22.63 -30.39
CA GLY A 97 -44.97 -22.12 -30.43
C GLY A 97 -45.63 -21.95 -29.05
N LYS A 98 -44.82 -21.81 -27.99
CA LYS A 98 -45.26 -21.77 -26.59
C LYS A 98 -45.86 -20.40 -26.25
N GLU A 99 -46.77 -20.37 -25.28
CA GLU A 99 -47.32 -19.12 -24.76
C GLU A 99 -46.23 -18.18 -24.20
N LEU A 100 -46.51 -16.88 -24.25
CA LEU A 100 -45.66 -15.80 -23.75
C LEU A 100 -45.24 -16.01 -22.28
N SER A 101 -46.14 -16.59 -21.49
CA SER A 101 -45.95 -16.97 -20.09
C SER A 101 -44.78 -17.93 -19.91
N PHE A 102 -44.69 -18.96 -20.76
CA PHE A 102 -43.64 -19.98 -20.71
C PHE A 102 -42.28 -19.40 -21.13
N VAL A 103 -42.25 -18.55 -22.16
CA VAL A 103 -41.02 -17.91 -22.65
C VAL A 103 -40.42 -16.98 -21.59
N LEU A 104 -41.26 -16.16 -20.94
CA LEU A 104 -40.81 -15.30 -19.84
C LEU A 104 -40.32 -16.11 -18.64
N THR A 105 -40.93 -17.27 -18.37
CA THR A 105 -40.49 -18.16 -17.29
C THR A 105 -39.07 -18.68 -17.53
N ILE A 106 -38.77 -19.12 -18.76
CA ILE A 106 -37.43 -19.58 -19.14
C ILE A 106 -36.41 -18.43 -19.08
N PHE A 107 -36.77 -17.25 -19.59
CA PHE A 107 -35.90 -16.07 -19.53
C PHE A 107 -35.51 -15.72 -18.08
N VAL A 108 -36.49 -15.62 -17.18
CA VAL A 108 -36.24 -15.29 -15.77
C VAL A 108 -35.47 -16.41 -15.08
N ALA A 109 -35.77 -17.68 -15.37
CA ALA A 109 -35.07 -18.83 -14.78
C ALA A 109 -33.56 -18.80 -15.10
N VAL A 110 -33.19 -18.49 -16.35
CA VAL A 110 -31.78 -18.37 -16.78
C VAL A 110 -31.08 -17.23 -16.03
N LEU A 111 -31.73 -16.07 -15.88
CA LEU A 111 -31.16 -14.93 -15.16
C LEU A 111 -30.97 -15.22 -13.66
N VAL A 112 -31.94 -15.87 -13.03
CA VAL A 112 -31.89 -16.20 -11.59
C VAL A 112 -30.78 -17.20 -11.30
N ILE A 113 -30.64 -18.25 -12.12
CA ILE A 113 -29.58 -19.26 -11.98
C ILE A 113 -28.19 -18.67 -12.19
N ALA A 114 -28.07 -17.65 -13.04
CA ALA A 114 -26.78 -17.05 -13.36
C ALA A 114 -26.25 -16.09 -12.28
N CYS A 115 -27.05 -15.70 -11.29
CA CYS A 115 -26.63 -14.70 -10.30
C CYS A 115 -25.38 -15.16 -9.52
N PRO A 116 -24.21 -14.50 -9.66
CA PRO A 116 -22.96 -14.98 -9.08
C PRO A 116 -22.80 -14.50 -7.62
N CYS A 117 -23.77 -14.80 -6.74
CA CYS A 117 -23.80 -14.31 -5.36
C CYS A 117 -22.51 -14.60 -4.57
N ALA A 118 -21.86 -15.73 -4.83
CA ALA A 118 -20.62 -16.11 -4.16
C ALA A 118 -19.39 -15.29 -4.61
N LEU A 119 -19.40 -14.75 -5.83
CA LEU A 119 -18.27 -14.02 -6.40
C LEU A 119 -17.96 -12.75 -5.62
N GLY A 120 -19.00 -12.04 -5.15
CA GLY A 120 -18.86 -10.79 -4.40
C GLY A 120 -18.29 -10.95 -2.99
N LEU A 121 -18.38 -12.16 -2.40
CA LEU A 121 -17.90 -12.45 -1.05
C LEU A 121 -16.57 -13.21 -1.03
N ALA A 122 -16.23 -13.94 -2.09
CA ALA A 122 -15.02 -14.75 -2.14
C ALA A 122 -13.75 -13.95 -1.80
N THR A 123 -13.56 -12.79 -2.44
CA THR A 123 -12.39 -11.93 -2.24
C THR A 123 -12.28 -11.34 -0.82
N PRO A 124 -13.31 -10.65 -0.26
CA PRO A 124 -13.20 -10.10 1.09
C PRO A 124 -13.04 -11.18 2.16
N THR A 125 -13.66 -12.35 2.00
CA THR A 125 -13.47 -13.47 2.94
C THR A 125 -12.04 -14.01 2.89
N ALA A 126 -11.46 -14.19 1.68
CA ALA A 126 -10.08 -14.63 1.53
C ALA A 126 -9.08 -13.62 2.14
N ILE A 127 -9.28 -12.32 1.89
CA ILE A 127 -8.44 -11.26 2.47
C ILE A 127 -8.55 -11.26 4.00
N MET A 128 -9.76 -11.32 4.56
CA MET A 128 -9.98 -11.29 6.00
C MET A 128 -9.31 -12.47 6.73
N VAL A 129 -9.43 -13.68 6.17
CA VAL A 129 -8.77 -14.87 6.73
C VAL A 129 -7.24 -14.77 6.56
N GLY A 130 -6.76 -14.32 5.40
CA GLY A 130 -5.34 -14.16 5.12
C GLY A 130 -4.65 -13.14 6.03
N THR A 131 -5.28 -11.98 6.26
CA THR A 131 -4.74 -10.98 7.18
C THR A 131 -4.80 -11.45 8.64
N GLY A 132 -5.85 -12.17 9.03
CA GLY A 132 -5.94 -12.80 10.36
C GLY A 132 -4.83 -13.83 10.59
N LEU A 133 -4.53 -14.65 9.59
CA LEU A 133 -3.44 -15.62 9.66
C LEU A 133 -2.07 -14.93 9.75
N GLY A 134 -1.85 -13.87 8.97
CA GLY A 134 -0.63 -13.06 9.02
C GLY A 134 -0.40 -12.44 10.38
N ALA A 135 -1.46 -11.89 10.99
CA ALA A 135 -1.40 -11.32 12.34
C ALA A 135 -0.98 -12.37 13.40
N GLY A 136 -1.44 -13.62 13.26
CA GLY A 136 -1.01 -14.74 14.11
C GLY A 136 0.48 -15.08 14.02
N HIS A 137 1.16 -14.63 12.96
CA HIS A 137 2.60 -14.80 12.74
C HIS A 137 3.40 -13.49 12.91
N GLY A 138 2.78 -12.45 13.51
CA GLY A 138 3.44 -11.16 13.72
C GLY A 138 3.55 -10.28 12.46
N ILE A 139 2.85 -10.63 11.37
CA ILE A 139 2.84 -9.87 10.12
C ILE A 139 1.55 -9.04 10.05
N LEU A 140 1.67 -7.74 10.32
CA LEU A 140 0.53 -6.82 10.29
C LEU A 140 0.30 -6.26 8.87
N ILE A 141 -0.72 -6.78 8.20
CA ILE A 141 -1.10 -6.35 6.84
C ILE A 141 -2.17 -5.26 6.94
N LYS A 142 -1.82 -4.03 6.56
CA LYS A 142 -2.70 -2.84 6.71
C LYS A 142 -3.77 -2.68 5.63
N SER A 143 -3.67 -3.41 4.50
CA SER A 143 -4.66 -3.35 3.42
C SER A 143 -4.70 -4.65 2.61
N GLY A 144 -5.85 -4.94 1.98
CA GLY A 144 -5.98 -6.08 1.06
C GLY A 144 -5.07 -5.96 -0.18
N GLU A 145 -4.83 -4.74 -0.65
CA GLU A 145 -3.89 -4.48 -1.75
C GLU A 145 -2.44 -4.82 -1.40
N ALA A 146 -2.02 -4.59 -0.15
CA ALA A 146 -0.69 -4.98 0.31
C ALA A 146 -0.54 -6.52 0.30
N LEU A 147 -1.58 -7.26 0.68
CA LEU A 147 -1.59 -8.73 0.64
C LEU A 147 -1.42 -9.26 -0.79
N GLU A 148 -2.10 -8.64 -1.76
CA GLU A 148 -2.02 -9.04 -3.16
C GLU A 148 -0.72 -8.63 -3.83
N THR A 149 -0.25 -7.43 -3.54
CA THR A 149 1.01 -6.93 -4.09
C THR A 149 2.17 -7.77 -3.57
N ALA A 150 2.13 -8.17 -2.30
CA ALA A 150 3.12 -9.07 -1.71
C ALA A 150 3.29 -10.38 -2.49
N HIS A 151 2.22 -10.95 -3.06
CA HIS A 151 2.33 -12.14 -3.91
C HIS A 151 3.12 -11.90 -5.20
N LYS A 152 3.14 -10.67 -5.72
CA LYS A 152 3.84 -10.29 -6.95
C LYS A 152 5.26 -9.76 -6.71
N VAL A 153 5.68 -9.62 -5.46
CA VAL A 153 7.02 -9.13 -5.14
C VAL A 153 8.05 -10.19 -5.51
N ASP A 154 9.00 -9.81 -6.35
CA ASP A 154 10.15 -10.59 -6.78
C ASP A 154 11.44 -10.14 -6.07
N THR A 155 11.51 -8.86 -5.71
CA THR A 155 12.70 -8.24 -5.12
C THR A 155 12.33 -7.52 -3.82
N VAL A 156 13.07 -7.80 -2.75
CA VAL A 156 12.92 -7.12 -1.45
C VAL A 156 14.18 -6.31 -1.17
N VAL A 157 14.03 -5.00 -1.03
CA VAL A 157 15.10 -4.09 -0.63
C VAL A 157 14.88 -3.76 0.84
N PHE A 158 15.87 -4.08 1.66
CA PHE A 158 15.83 -3.79 3.08
C PHE A 158 16.57 -2.49 3.35
N ASP A 159 15.98 -1.65 4.21
CA ASP A 159 16.73 -0.59 4.85
C ASP A 159 17.76 -1.19 5.81
N LYS A 160 18.94 -0.58 5.94
CA LYS A 160 19.99 -1.14 6.79
C LYS A 160 19.69 -0.83 8.26
N THR A 161 19.52 0.44 8.57
CA THR A 161 19.48 0.95 9.93
C THR A 161 18.10 0.70 10.54
N GLY A 162 18.02 -0.03 11.65
CA GLY A 162 16.75 -0.31 12.33
C GLY A 162 15.88 -1.40 11.70
N THR A 163 16.26 -1.95 10.54
CA THR A 163 15.64 -3.17 9.96
C THR A 163 16.60 -4.35 10.00
N ILE A 164 17.79 -4.24 9.38
CA ILE A 164 18.82 -5.28 9.47
C ILE A 164 19.63 -5.13 10.76
N THR A 165 19.91 -3.89 11.17
CA THR A 165 20.68 -3.59 12.38
C THR A 165 19.76 -3.20 13.53
N GLU A 166 20.26 -3.34 14.76
CA GLU A 166 19.54 -2.92 15.97
C GLU A 166 19.34 -1.40 16.09
N GLY A 167 19.88 -0.59 15.16
CA GLY A 167 19.82 0.88 15.20
C GLY A 167 20.59 1.52 16.36
N LYS A 168 21.37 0.72 17.11
CA LYS A 168 22.14 1.18 18.27
C LYS A 168 23.63 1.03 18.00
N PRO A 169 24.42 2.12 18.03
CA PRO A 169 25.86 2.03 17.86
C PRO A 169 26.49 1.30 19.05
N LYS A 170 27.44 0.40 18.75
CA LYS A 170 28.23 -0.32 19.75
C LYS A 170 29.70 -0.28 19.32
N VAL A 171 30.61 -0.05 20.28
CA VAL A 171 32.05 -0.14 20.03
C VAL A 171 32.38 -1.59 19.68
N THR A 172 32.90 -1.82 18.47
CA THR A 172 33.33 -3.14 18.02
C THR A 172 34.82 -3.35 18.26
N ASP A 173 35.63 -2.35 17.92
CA ASP A 173 37.08 -2.45 17.90
C ASP A 173 37.71 -1.20 18.49
N ILE A 174 38.75 -1.39 19.29
CA ILE A 174 39.64 -0.33 19.74
C ILE A 174 41.02 -0.70 19.22
N VAL A 175 41.45 -0.03 18.14
CA VAL A 175 42.78 -0.21 17.58
C VAL A 175 43.70 0.83 18.21
N VAL A 176 44.53 0.39 19.15
CA VAL A 176 45.58 1.23 19.75
C VAL A 176 46.81 1.12 18.88
N LEU A 177 47.31 2.26 18.38
CA LEU A 177 48.60 2.31 17.70
C LEU A 177 49.68 2.23 18.77
N ASP A 178 50.51 1.20 18.69
CA ASP A 178 51.68 1.05 19.57
C ASP A 178 52.64 2.22 19.28
N GLN A 179 53.00 2.97 20.31
CA GLN A 179 54.02 4.01 20.16
C GLN A 179 55.35 3.30 19.95
N ALA A 180 55.78 3.20 18.70
CA ALA A 180 57.13 2.80 18.38
C ALA A 180 58.09 3.71 19.16
N GLU A 181 58.86 3.10 20.07
CA GLU A 181 59.99 3.70 20.75
C GLU A 181 60.94 4.31 19.71
N THR A 182 60.87 5.62 19.49
CA THR A 182 62.03 6.37 19.00
C THR A 182 62.80 6.86 20.20
N SER A 183 63.74 6.01 20.62
CA SER A 183 64.93 6.37 21.38
C SER A 183 65.82 7.34 20.60
#